data_AF-A0AAD5XAT3-F1
#
_entry.id   AF-A0AAD5XAT3-F1
#
_cell.length_a   1.000
_cell.length_b   1.000
_cell.length_c   1.000
_cell.angle_alpha   90.00
_cell.angle_beta   90.00
_cell.angle_gamma   90.00
#
_symmetry.space_group_name_H-M   'P 1'
#
loop_
_entity.id
_entity.type
_entity.pdbx_description
1 polymer ?
#
loop_
_entity_poly.entity_id
_entity_poly.type
_entity_poly.pdbx_seq_one_letter_code
_entity_poly.pdbx_strand_id
1 'polypeptide(L)'
;MLLGLSTLRDLINLRPAVRPTCTKMLLHYCTSPDKILRSNAILIARRWISPDHTILGPIIEAHATEMLHKLSGPPPGDDEEEEEGGGAAWEEIDSIRHFELFFAITSKKHVLLRELMRFFGKLMPETASVILAQIEPLVKSMAAAAVTGGGGSGGGLADVVGAMREFPDGSDMLVRRIVDILTDGGGDVHTDVVAAVVDIVEEK
;
A
#
# COMPACT_ATOMS: atom_id res chain seq x y z
N MET A 1 20.22 -10.98 3.35
CA MET A 1 19.06 -11.58 4.06
C MET A 1 19.54 -12.02 5.43
N LEU A 2 18.89 -11.57 6.50
CA LEU A 2 19.15 -12.04 7.87
C LEU A 2 18.84 -13.53 7.95
N LEU A 3 19.77 -14.35 8.47
CA LEU A 3 19.65 -15.82 8.53
C LEU A 3 18.33 -16.31 9.16
N GLY A 4 17.80 -15.56 10.14
CA GLY A 4 16.50 -15.85 10.77
C GLY A 4 15.31 -15.73 9.81
N LEU A 5 15.30 -14.72 8.94
CA LEU A 5 14.20 -14.49 8.00
C LEU A 5 14.16 -15.52 6.87
N SER A 6 15.33 -15.99 6.39
CA SER A 6 15.38 -17.09 5.41
C SER A 6 14.82 -18.38 5.99
N THR A 7 15.19 -18.71 7.24
CA THR A 7 14.64 -19.88 7.94
C THR A 7 13.13 -19.75 8.12
N LEU A 8 12.65 -18.55 8.49
CA LEU A 8 11.22 -18.29 8.65
C LEU A 8 10.43 -18.51 7.36
N ARG A 9 10.95 -17.99 6.24
CA ARG A 9 10.37 -18.22 4.90
C ARG A 9 10.32 -19.70 4.57
N ASP A 10 11.38 -20.44 4.84
CA ASP A 10 11.47 -21.86 4.50
C ASP A 10 10.50 -22.69 5.34
N LEU A 11 10.32 -22.35 6.62
CA LEU A 11 9.28 -22.96 7.47
C LEU A 11 7.86 -22.68 6.94
N ILE A 12 7.57 -21.43 6.53
CA ILE A 12 6.26 -21.06 5.94
C ILE A 12 5.97 -21.90 4.69
N ASN A 13 6.96 -22.06 3.82
CA ASN A 13 6.81 -22.81 2.57
C ASN A 13 6.70 -24.33 2.82
N LEU A 14 7.59 -24.88 3.65
CA LEU A 14 7.82 -26.32 3.73
C LEU A 14 7.08 -27.03 4.88
N ARG A 15 6.48 -26.31 5.82
CA ARG A 15 5.89 -26.90 7.04
C ARG A 15 4.49 -26.31 7.34
N PRO A 16 3.41 -26.94 6.82
CA PRO A 16 2.04 -26.49 7.07
C PRO A 16 1.68 -26.31 8.56
N ALA A 17 2.18 -27.19 9.43
CA ALA A 17 1.87 -27.19 10.87
C ALA A 17 2.32 -25.91 11.60
N VAL A 18 3.44 -25.30 11.20
CA VAL A 18 3.97 -24.07 11.83
C VAL A 18 3.72 -22.81 10.99
N ARG A 19 3.19 -22.97 9.77
CA ARG A 19 2.95 -21.87 8.84
C ARG A 19 2.15 -20.71 9.44
N PRO A 20 1.04 -20.92 10.18
CA PRO A 20 0.28 -19.79 10.75
C PRO A 20 1.12 -18.95 11.71
N THR A 21 1.83 -19.60 12.64
CA THR A 21 2.70 -18.93 13.63
C THR A 21 3.86 -18.22 12.95
N CYS A 22 4.52 -18.86 11.99
CA CYS A 22 5.63 -18.26 11.25
C CYS A 22 5.19 -17.07 10.39
N THR A 23 4.02 -17.17 9.76
CA THR A 23 3.44 -16.08 8.96
C THR A 23 3.10 -14.89 9.86
N LYS A 24 2.46 -15.14 11.01
CA LYS A 24 2.17 -14.08 11.99
C LYS A 24 3.45 -13.38 12.47
N MET A 25 4.51 -14.13 12.75
CA MET A 25 5.79 -13.56 13.17
C MET A 25 6.45 -12.74 12.05
N LEU A 26 6.39 -13.21 10.80
CA LEU A 26 6.89 -12.45 9.65
C LEU A 26 6.14 -11.14 9.46
N LEU A 27 4.81 -11.18 9.59
CA LEU A 27 3.95 -10.00 9.47
C LEU A 27 4.24 -8.99 10.57
N HIS A 28 4.46 -9.44 11.81
CA HIS A 28 4.93 -8.57 12.90
C HIS A 28 6.25 -7.85 12.56
N TYR A 29 7.19 -8.53 11.90
CA TYR A 29 8.42 -7.86 11.45
C TYR A 29 8.19 -6.83 10.34
N CYS A 30 7.09 -6.91 9.59
CA CYS A 30 6.76 -5.92 8.55
C CYS A 30 6.37 -4.55 9.13
N THR A 31 6.16 -4.43 10.44
CA THR A 31 5.92 -3.15 11.15
C THR A 31 7.00 -2.86 12.18
N SER A 32 8.13 -3.58 12.16
CA SER A 32 9.24 -3.38 13.11
C SER A 32 9.83 -1.97 13.00
N PRO A 33 10.24 -1.30 14.09
CA PRO A 33 10.97 -0.03 14.03
C PRO A 33 12.34 -0.17 13.35
N ASP A 34 12.97 -1.35 13.40
CA ASP A 34 14.20 -1.64 12.66
C ASP A 34 13.92 -1.72 11.15
N LYS A 35 14.35 -0.68 10.44
CA LYS A 35 14.18 -0.55 8.98
C LYS A 35 14.78 -1.73 8.21
N ILE A 36 15.95 -2.23 8.60
CA ILE A 36 16.61 -3.32 7.87
C ILE A 36 15.79 -4.61 8.02
N LEU A 37 15.38 -4.93 9.25
CA LEU A 37 14.52 -6.08 9.52
C LEU A 37 13.19 -5.95 8.76
N ARG A 38 12.56 -4.78 8.85
CA ARG A 38 11.27 -4.49 8.21
C ARG A 38 11.30 -4.63 6.71
N SER A 39 12.23 -3.97 6.02
CA SER A 39 12.33 -4.03 4.56
C SER A 39 12.63 -5.45 4.06
N ASN A 40 13.43 -6.24 4.79
CA ASN A 40 13.66 -7.64 4.43
C ASN A 40 12.41 -8.51 4.66
N ALA A 41 11.66 -8.29 5.73
CA ALA A 41 10.40 -9.00 6.01
C ALA A 41 9.35 -8.71 4.92
N ILE A 42 9.18 -7.44 4.55
CA ILE A 42 8.28 -7.00 3.46
C ILE A 42 8.68 -7.63 2.12
N LEU A 43 9.99 -7.65 1.80
CA LEU A 43 10.50 -8.26 0.57
C LEU A 43 10.18 -9.77 0.49
N ILE A 44 10.14 -10.46 1.63
CA ILE A 44 9.76 -11.87 1.71
C ILE A 44 8.24 -12.00 1.61
N ALA A 45 7.47 -11.26 2.41
CA ALA A 45 6.01 -11.30 2.45
C ALA A 45 5.40 -11.07 1.05
N ARG A 46 5.84 -10.04 0.34
CA ARG A 46 5.31 -9.69 -0.99
C ARG A 46 5.55 -10.77 -2.06
N ARG A 47 6.35 -11.82 -1.80
CA ARG A 47 6.55 -12.94 -2.74
C ARG A 47 5.30 -13.80 -2.87
N TRP A 48 4.47 -13.88 -1.83
CA TRP A 48 3.23 -14.64 -1.85
C TRP A 48 2.03 -13.84 -2.38
N ILE A 49 2.25 -12.62 -2.88
CA ILE A 49 1.25 -11.86 -3.64
C ILE A 49 1.37 -12.27 -5.10
N SER A 50 0.66 -13.33 -5.45
CA SER A 50 0.43 -13.82 -6.81
C SER A 50 -0.87 -14.62 -6.88
N PRO A 51 -1.48 -14.80 -8.07
CA PRO A 51 -2.67 -15.64 -8.23
C PRO A 51 -2.48 -17.08 -7.74
N ASP A 52 -1.25 -17.60 -7.78
CA ASP A 52 -0.92 -18.98 -7.39
C ASP A 52 -0.92 -19.20 -5.86
N HIS A 53 -0.86 -18.13 -5.07
CA HIS A 53 -0.74 -18.20 -3.61
C HIS A 53 -2.06 -17.89 -2.90
N THR A 54 -3.04 -18.76 -3.07
CA THR A 54 -4.42 -18.60 -2.56
C THR A 54 -4.57 -18.61 -1.03
N ILE A 55 -3.59 -19.15 -0.30
CA ILE A 55 -3.63 -19.21 1.17
C ILE A 55 -2.91 -18.01 1.81
N LEU A 56 -1.67 -17.75 1.40
CA LEU A 56 -0.83 -16.74 2.04
C LEU A 56 -1.14 -15.33 1.54
N GLY A 57 -1.48 -15.16 0.26
CA GLY A 57 -1.82 -13.87 -0.33
C GLY A 57 -2.90 -13.13 0.47
N PRO A 58 -4.09 -13.74 0.66
CA PRO A 58 -5.18 -13.11 1.42
C PRO A 58 -4.82 -12.78 2.88
N ILE A 59 -3.99 -13.59 3.54
CA ILE A 59 -3.54 -13.32 4.92
C ILE A 59 -2.65 -12.08 4.97
N ILE A 60 -1.74 -11.93 4.01
CA ILE A 60 -0.82 -10.79 3.93
C ILE A 60 -1.58 -9.52 3.56
N GLU A 61 -2.50 -9.60 2.61
CA GLU A 61 -3.39 -8.50 2.24
C GLU A 61 -4.23 -8.04 3.43
N ALA A 62 -4.90 -8.96 4.12
CA ALA A 62 -5.72 -8.63 5.30
C ALA A 62 -4.89 -7.91 6.38
N HIS A 63 -3.68 -8.38 6.66
CA HIS A 63 -2.80 -7.73 7.62
C HIS A 63 -2.34 -6.34 7.15
N ALA A 64 -1.95 -6.20 5.88
CA ALA A 64 -1.52 -4.90 5.34
C ALA A 64 -2.65 -3.86 5.40
N THR A 65 -3.87 -4.26 5.04
CA THR A 65 -5.08 -3.43 5.13
C THR A 65 -5.43 -3.11 6.58
N GLU A 66 -5.30 -4.06 7.50
CA GLU A 66 -5.49 -3.82 8.94
C GLU A 66 -4.49 -2.76 9.46
N MET A 67 -3.22 -2.82 9.07
CA MET A 67 -2.22 -1.84 9.50
C MET A 67 -2.47 -0.45 8.92
N LEU A 68 -2.89 -0.37 7.66
CA LEU A 68 -3.36 0.88 7.06
C LEU A 68 -4.57 1.43 7.83
N HIS A 69 -5.53 0.59 8.20
CA HIS A 69 -6.74 1.00 8.91
C HIS A 69 -6.48 1.59 10.29
N LYS A 70 -5.42 1.15 10.99
CA LYS A 70 -5.03 1.73 12.29
C LYS A 70 -4.69 3.22 12.20
N LEU A 71 -4.28 3.69 11.03
CA LEU A 71 -3.90 5.10 10.80
C LEU A 71 -5.10 6.06 10.72
N SER A 72 -6.34 5.55 10.79
CA SER A 72 -7.53 6.37 10.98
C SER A 72 -7.76 6.79 12.43
N GLY A 73 -7.14 6.10 13.38
CA GLY A 73 -7.21 6.44 14.79
C GLY A 73 -5.87 6.97 15.30
N PRO A 74 -5.84 7.45 16.56
CA PRO A 74 -4.60 7.80 17.22
C PRO A 74 -3.66 6.58 17.29
N PRO A 75 -2.33 6.81 17.35
CA PRO A 75 -1.38 5.74 17.61
C PRO A 75 -1.76 5.04 18.91
N PRO A 76 -1.54 3.71 19.00
CA PRO A 76 -1.73 3.01 20.26
C PRO A 76 -0.83 3.67 21.32
N GLY A 77 -1.45 4.23 22.35
CA GLY A 77 -0.73 4.76 23.52
C GLY A 77 -0.04 3.62 24.27
N ASP A 78 1.09 3.92 24.90
CA ASP A 78 1.83 2.93 25.69
C ASP A 78 1.16 2.59 27.03
N ASP A 79 0.11 3.30 27.47
CA ASP A 79 -0.60 3.00 28.72
C ASP A 79 -2.11 3.33 28.65
N GLU A 80 -2.90 2.55 29.39
CA GLU A 80 -4.34 2.62 29.58
C GLU A 80 -4.78 3.90 30.30
N GLU A 81 -4.78 5.07 29.64
CA GLU A 81 -5.58 6.22 30.10
C GLU A 81 -6.29 6.86 28.89
N GLU A 82 -7.56 6.50 28.72
CA GLU A 82 -8.50 7.20 27.83
C GLU A 82 -8.72 8.62 28.35
N GLU A 83 -7.91 9.59 27.92
CA GLU A 83 -8.34 10.98 27.91
C GLU A 83 -9.10 11.26 26.60
N GLU A 84 -10.40 11.52 26.75
CA GLU A 84 -11.26 12.07 25.72
C GLU A 84 -10.67 13.37 25.16
N GLY A 85 -10.36 13.37 23.87
CA GLY A 85 -10.29 14.61 23.08
C GLY A 85 -8.90 15.15 22.82
N GLY A 86 -8.02 14.35 22.23
CA GLY A 86 -6.77 14.84 21.64
C GLY A 86 -5.73 13.76 21.48
N GLY A 87 -6.05 12.69 20.75
CA GLY A 87 -5.10 11.61 20.51
C GLY A 87 -3.81 12.12 19.85
N ALA A 88 -2.67 11.64 20.33
CA ALA A 88 -1.36 12.02 19.80
C ALA A 88 -1.31 11.83 18.27
N ALA A 89 -0.58 12.67 17.55
CA ALA A 89 -0.35 12.45 16.13
C ALA A 89 0.60 11.27 15.93
N TRP A 90 0.45 10.52 14.83
CA TRP A 90 1.47 9.54 14.45
C TRP A 90 2.76 10.26 14.06
N GLU A 91 3.88 9.78 14.58
CA GLU A 91 5.19 10.11 14.04
C GLU A 91 5.29 9.64 12.58
N GLU A 92 6.02 10.38 11.74
CA GLU A 92 6.14 10.07 10.31
C GLU A 92 6.67 8.65 10.08
N ILE A 93 7.74 8.28 10.78
CA ILE A 93 8.35 6.94 10.69
C ILE A 93 7.36 5.85 11.08
N ASP A 94 6.52 6.14 12.07
CA ASP A 94 5.53 5.20 12.57
C ASP A 94 4.33 5.08 11.65
N SER A 95 3.91 6.15 10.99
CA SER A 95 2.94 6.08 9.89
C SER A 95 3.49 5.20 8.77
N ILE A 96 4.73 5.46 8.33
CA ILE A 96 5.36 4.74 7.21
C ILE A 96 5.40 3.23 7.47
N ARG A 97 5.88 2.79 8.63
CA ARG A 97 5.99 1.34 8.92
C ARG A 97 4.63 0.62 8.92
N HIS A 98 3.51 1.32 9.10
CA HIS A 98 2.17 0.74 9.09
C HIS A 98 1.54 0.65 7.70
N PHE A 99 1.99 1.43 6.71
CA PHE A 99 1.51 1.30 5.32
C PHE A 99 2.57 0.76 4.34
N GLU A 100 3.83 0.62 4.73
CA GLU A 100 4.92 0.19 3.83
C GLU A 100 4.66 -1.19 3.20
N LEU A 101 4.13 -2.15 3.97
CA LEU A 101 3.72 -3.44 3.43
C LEU A 101 2.58 -3.30 2.42
N PHE A 102 1.56 -2.47 2.73
CA PHE A 102 0.44 -2.21 1.83
C PHE A 102 0.94 -1.65 0.49
N PHE A 103 1.81 -0.64 0.50
CA PHE A 103 2.41 -0.08 -0.72
C PHE A 103 3.20 -1.14 -1.49
N ALA A 104 4.01 -1.94 -0.79
CA ALA A 104 4.81 -2.98 -1.42
C ALA A 104 3.96 -4.03 -2.14
N ILE A 105 2.78 -4.39 -1.61
CA ILE A 105 1.88 -5.36 -2.24
C ILE A 105 1.00 -4.72 -3.33
N THR A 106 0.62 -3.44 -3.18
CA THR A 106 -0.13 -2.69 -4.21
C THR A 106 0.65 -2.60 -5.52
N SER A 107 1.99 -2.50 -5.47
CA SER A 107 2.85 -2.54 -6.67
C SER A 107 2.76 -3.84 -7.49
N LYS A 108 2.19 -4.91 -6.90
CA LYS A 108 1.96 -6.21 -7.56
C LYS A 108 0.49 -6.50 -7.82
N LYS A 109 -0.39 -5.96 -6.98
CA LYS A 109 -1.84 -6.17 -7.03
C LYS A 109 -2.52 -4.80 -7.08
N HIS A 110 -2.57 -4.23 -8.28
CA HIS A 110 -2.96 -2.83 -8.49
C HIS A 110 -4.38 -2.49 -8.02
N VAL A 111 -5.28 -3.48 -7.92
CA VAL A 111 -6.64 -3.28 -7.39
C VAL A 111 -6.64 -2.70 -5.96
N LEU A 112 -5.58 -2.94 -5.18
CA LEU A 112 -5.43 -2.39 -3.82
C LEU A 112 -5.28 -0.85 -3.81
N LEU A 113 -4.90 -0.23 -4.93
CA LEU A 113 -4.89 1.24 -5.03
C LEU A 113 -6.31 1.82 -4.87
N ARG A 114 -7.34 1.12 -5.37
CA ARG A 114 -8.75 1.52 -5.18
C ARG A 114 -9.14 1.45 -3.71
N GLU A 115 -8.66 0.45 -2.98
CA GLU A 115 -8.90 0.34 -1.54
C GLU A 115 -8.28 1.51 -0.79
N LEU A 116 -7.04 1.90 -1.12
CA LEU A 116 -6.43 3.10 -0.56
C LEU A 116 -7.26 4.35 -0.84
N MET A 117 -7.72 4.56 -2.09
CA MET A 117 -8.53 5.72 -2.44
C MET A 117 -9.83 5.79 -1.62
N ARG A 118 -10.56 4.68 -1.50
CA ARG A 118 -11.80 4.60 -0.72
C ARG A 118 -11.59 4.81 0.77
N PHE A 119 -10.39 4.53 1.26
CA PHE A 119 -10.03 4.68 2.66
C PHE A 119 -9.38 6.03 2.98
N PHE A 120 -8.80 6.71 1.98
CA PHE A 120 -7.94 7.88 2.18
C PHE A 120 -8.63 9.00 2.97
N GLY A 121 -9.90 9.28 2.68
CA GLY A 121 -10.67 10.31 3.40
C GLY A 121 -10.94 10.01 4.88
N LYS A 122 -10.65 8.79 5.35
CA LYS A 122 -10.81 8.38 6.75
C LYS A 122 -9.51 8.47 7.55
N LEU A 123 -8.38 8.74 6.91
CA LEU A 123 -7.09 8.84 7.58
C LEU A 123 -7.00 10.12 8.41
N MET A 124 -6.17 10.09 9.46
CA MET A 124 -5.82 11.34 10.14
C MET A 124 -5.05 12.27 9.18
N PRO A 125 -5.24 13.60 9.24
CA PRO A 125 -4.65 14.55 8.29
C PRO A 125 -3.12 14.44 8.18
N GLU A 126 -2.45 14.22 9.29
CA GLU A 126 -1.00 14.06 9.39
C GLU A 126 -0.56 12.81 8.61
N THR A 127 -1.25 11.68 8.83
CA THR A 127 -0.96 10.44 8.11
C THR A 127 -1.29 10.53 6.62
N ALA A 128 -2.39 11.19 6.26
CA ALA A 128 -2.73 11.46 4.86
C ALA A 128 -1.61 12.24 4.15
N SER A 129 -1.05 13.25 4.81
CA SER A 129 0.11 14.02 4.32
C SER A 129 1.34 13.12 4.08
N VAL A 130 1.65 12.23 5.04
CA VAL A 130 2.76 11.27 4.90
C VAL A 130 2.53 10.32 3.72
N ILE A 131 1.30 9.82 3.53
CA ILE A 131 0.95 8.97 2.38
C ILE A 131 1.16 9.72 1.05
N LEU A 132 0.70 10.98 0.95
CA LEU A 132 0.88 11.80 -0.25
C LEU A 132 2.37 12.05 -0.58
N ALA A 133 3.21 12.18 0.44
CA ALA A 133 4.65 12.32 0.27
C ALA A 133 5.30 11.01 -0.23
N GLN A 134 4.80 9.85 0.19
CA GLN A 134 5.42 8.55 -0.07
C GLN A 134 4.83 7.78 -1.27
N ILE A 135 3.72 8.24 -1.87
CA ILE A 135 3.01 7.48 -2.93
C ILE A 135 3.70 7.49 -4.30
N GLU A 136 4.61 8.43 -4.55
CA GLU A 136 5.23 8.63 -5.86
C GLU A 136 5.96 7.38 -6.42
N PRO A 137 6.83 6.70 -5.65
CA PRO A 137 7.50 5.48 -6.15
C PRO A 137 6.50 4.37 -6.52
N LEU A 138 5.39 4.26 -5.77
CA LEU A 138 4.34 3.28 -6.04
C LEU A 138 3.67 3.58 -7.39
N VAL A 139 3.18 4.80 -7.58
CA VAL A 139 2.50 5.22 -8.82
C VAL A 139 3.41 5.06 -10.02
N LYS A 140 4.67 5.52 -9.93
CA LYS A 140 5.65 5.36 -11.01
C LYS A 140 5.92 3.89 -11.33
N SER A 141 6.03 3.03 -10.31
CA SER A 141 6.22 1.58 -10.53
C SER A 141 5.03 0.92 -11.24
N MET A 142 3.80 1.29 -10.88
CA MET A 142 2.58 0.78 -11.49
C MET A 142 2.44 1.26 -12.94
N ALA A 143 2.68 2.55 -13.19
CA ALA A 143 2.64 3.11 -14.54
C ALA A 143 3.71 2.47 -15.45
N ALA A 144 4.93 2.26 -14.94
CA ALA A 144 6.01 1.64 -15.70
C ALA A 144 5.79 0.14 -15.99
N ALA A 145 5.04 -0.57 -15.13
CA ALA A 145 4.70 -1.98 -15.33
C ALA A 145 3.87 -2.23 -16.62
N ALA A 146 3.29 -1.17 -17.21
CA ALA A 146 2.63 -1.24 -18.51
C ALA A 146 3.58 -1.57 -19.69
N VAL A 147 4.90 -1.40 -19.52
CA VAL A 147 5.87 -1.45 -20.64
C VAL A 147 6.46 -2.85 -20.89
N THR A 148 6.30 -3.82 -19.98
CA THR A 148 7.16 -5.04 -19.97
C THR A 148 6.48 -6.40 -20.15
N GLY A 149 5.18 -6.54 -20.46
CA GLY A 149 4.70 -7.83 -20.96
C GLY A 149 3.18 -8.09 -21.04
N GLY A 150 2.74 -8.46 -22.24
CA GLY A 150 1.93 -9.67 -22.50
C GLY A 150 0.51 -9.77 -21.94
N GLY A 151 -0.48 -9.32 -22.72
CA GLY A 151 -1.73 -10.07 -22.97
C GLY A 151 -2.78 -10.17 -21.86
N GLY A 152 -2.60 -9.54 -20.70
CA GLY A 152 -3.67 -9.35 -19.71
C GLY A 152 -4.40 -8.03 -19.96
N SER A 153 -5.73 -8.04 -19.99
CA SER A 153 -6.56 -6.85 -20.19
C SER A 153 -6.41 -5.87 -19.01
N GLY A 154 -5.55 -4.86 -19.18
CA GLY A 154 -5.35 -3.75 -18.23
C GLY A 154 -3.89 -3.58 -17.87
N GLY A 155 -3.16 -2.72 -18.59
CA GLY A 155 -1.80 -2.33 -18.22
C GLY A 155 -1.80 -1.59 -16.88
N GLY A 156 -0.66 -1.53 -16.20
CA GLY A 156 -0.58 -0.89 -14.88
C GLY A 156 -1.00 0.58 -14.85
N LEU A 157 -0.81 1.32 -15.96
CA LEU A 157 -1.37 2.67 -16.12
C LEU A 157 -2.91 2.67 -16.18
N ALA A 158 -3.53 1.71 -16.88
CA ALA A 158 -4.98 1.60 -16.96
C ALA A 158 -5.60 1.26 -15.59
N ASP A 159 -4.90 0.50 -14.75
CA ASP A 159 -5.33 0.23 -13.38
C ASP A 159 -5.28 1.49 -12.50
N VAL A 160 -4.21 2.31 -12.64
CA VAL A 160 -4.08 3.59 -11.93
C VAL A 160 -5.21 4.53 -12.36
N VAL A 161 -5.40 4.71 -13.66
CA VAL A 161 -6.47 5.54 -14.24
C VAL A 161 -7.85 5.03 -13.81
N GLY A 162 -8.07 3.72 -13.88
CA GLY A 162 -9.32 3.10 -13.45
C GLY A 162 -9.61 3.30 -11.97
N ALA A 163 -8.59 3.36 -11.11
CA ALA A 163 -8.77 3.70 -9.71
C ALA A 163 -9.17 5.18 -9.52
N MET A 164 -8.50 6.10 -10.23
CA MET A 164 -8.80 7.53 -10.15
C MET A 164 -10.23 7.87 -10.55
N ARG A 165 -10.78 7.16 -11.55
CA ARG A 165 -12.16 7.31 -12.02
C ARG A 165 -13.22 6.92 -10.98
N GLU A 166 -12.89 6.10 -9.98
CA GLU A 166 -13.84 5.81 -8.90
C GLU A 166 -14.07 7.01 -7.98
N PHE A 167 -13.12 7.96 -7.96
CA PHE A 167 -13.15 9.24 -7.25
C PHE A 167 -13.97 9.24 -5.94
N PRO A 168 -13.63 8.38 -4.96
CA PRO A 168 -14.41 8.27 -3.73
C PRO A 168 -14.28 9.52 -2.86
N ASP A 169 -15.28 9.76 -2.01
CA ASP A 169 -15.31 10.90 -1.09
C ASP A 169 -14.01 11.02 -0.26
N GLY A 170 -13.44 12.23 -0.25
CA GLY A 170 -12.21 12.54 0.48
C GLY A 170 -10.91 12.14 -0.22
N SER A 171 -10.96 11.59 -1.44
CA SER A 171 -9.77 11.20 -2.21
C SER A 171 -9.18 12.31 -3.10
N ASP A 172 -9.76 13.51 -3.11
CA ASP A 172 -9.39 14.60 -4.03
C ASP A 172 -7.88 14.93 -4.01
N MET A 173 -7.29 15.01 -2.81
CA MET A 173 -5.84 15.29 -2.67
C MET A 173 -4.98 14.15 -3.20
N LEU A 174 -5.42 12.90 -3.01
CA LEU A 174 -4.71 11.72 -3.48
C LEU A 174 -4.77 11.63 -5.01
N VAL A 175 -5.95 11.83 -5.60
CA VAL A 175 -6.13 11.84 -7.05
C VAL A 175 -5.29 12.96 -7.68
N ARG A 176 -5.35 14.17 -7.13
CA ARG A 176 -4.52 15.29 -7.59
C ARG A 176 -3.04 14.96 -7.54
N ARG A 177 -2.55 14.40 -6.43
CA ARG A 177 -1.15 14.00 -6.29
C ARG A 177 -0.74 12.95 -7.33
N ILE A 178 -1.61 11.98 -7.61
CA ILE A 178 -1.37 10.96 -8.65
C ILE A 178 -1.30 11.60 -10.04
N VAL A 179 -2.21 12.53 -10.36
CA VAL A 179 -2.16 13.29 -11.64
C VAL A 179 -0.82 14.02 -11.75
N ASP A 180 -0.43 14.80 -10.73
CA ASP A 180 0.82 15.55 -10.72
C ASP A 180 2.02 14.63 -10.98
N ILE A 181 2.08 13.46 -10.31
CA ILE A 181 3.15 12.45 -10.50
C ILE A 181 3.20 11.92 -11.94
N LEU A 182 2.04 11.70 -12.57
CA LEU A 182 1.95 11.17 -13.93
C LEU A 182 2.25 12.23 -15.00
N THR A 183 2.12 13.51 -14.68
CA THR A 183 2.36 14.63 -15.60
C THR A 183 3.72 15.32 -15.42
N ASP A 184 4.39 15.16 -14.28
CA ASP A 184 5.65 15.85 -13.93
C ASP A 184 6.88 15.40 -14.75
N GLY A 185 6.79 14.31 -15.50
CA GLY A 185 7.83 13.89 -16.44
C GLY A 185 7.50 14.38 -17.84
N GLY A 186 8.29 15.29 -18.41
CA GLY A 186 8.11 15.88 -19.75
C GLY A 186 8.19 14.92 -20.95
N GLY A 187 7.79 13.65 -20.78
CA GLY A 187 7.38 12.77 -21.88
C GLY A 187 5.92 13.04 -22.27
N ASP A 188 5.48 12.44 -23.37
CA ASP A 188 4.10 12.57 -23.85
C ASP A 188 3.12 12.18 -22.73
N VAL A 189 2.36 13.17 -22.26
CA VAL A 189 1.27 12.92 -21.31
C VAL A 189 0.36 11.90 -21.95
N HIS A 190 0.23 10.73 -21.32
CA HIS A 190 -0.57 9.65 -21.87
C HIS A 190 -2.00 10.16 -22.05
N THR A 191 -2.57 10.03 -23.25
CA THR A 191 -3.91 10.54 -23.57
C THR A 191 -4.98 10.00 -22.61
N ASP A 192 -4.75 8.81 -22.05
CA ASP A 192 -5.63 8.19 -21.05
C ASP A 192 -5.65 8.95 -19.72
N VAL A 193 -4.53 9.58 -19.33
CA VAL A 193 -4.48 10.43 -18.13
C VAL A 193 -5.25 11.71 -18.37
N VAL A 194 -5.08 12.33 -19.55
CA VAL A 194 -5.85 13.53 -19.94
C VAL A 194 -7.34 13.23 -19.98
N ALA A 195 -7.73 12.12 -20.61
CA ALA A 195 -9.13 11.69 -20.69
C ALA A 195 -9.72 11.46 -19.29
N ALA A 196 -9.00 10.77 -18.40
CA ALA A 196 -9.45 10.57 -17.03
C ALA A 196 -9.61 11.88 -16.24
N VAL A 197 -8.70 12.84 -16.42
CA VAL A 197 -8.82 14.17 -15.78
C VAL A 197 -10.03 14.93 -16.33
N VAL A 198 -10.28 14.87 -17.64
CA VAL A 198 -11.47 15.49 -18.26
C VAL A 198 -12.75 14.85 -17.73
N ASP A 199 -12.85 13.52 -17.71
CA ASP A 199 -14.00 12.79 -17.18
C ASP A 199 -14.30 13.22 -15.72
N ILE A 200 -13.28 13.29 -14.86
CA ILE A 200 -13.40 13.68 -13.45
C ILE A 200 -13.88 15.14 -13.30
N VAL A 201 -13.49 16.03 -14.22
CA VAL A 201 -13.89 17.45 -14.19
C VAL A 201 -15.29 17.65 -14.75
N GLU A 202 -15.73 16.86 -15.74
CA GLU A 202 -17.06 16.96 -16.35
C GLU A 202 -18.17 16.29 -15.54
N GLU A 203 -17.86 15.33 -14.66
CA GLU A 203 -18.83 14.67 -13.76
C GLU A 203 -19.12 15.47 -12.47
N LYS A 204 -18.44 16.59 -12.22
CA LYS A 204 -18.70 17.54 -11.12
C LYS A 204 -19.46 18.79 -11.61
#